data_AF-A0AAE1UDM8-F1
#
_entry.id   AF-A0AAE1UDM8-F1
#
_cell.length_a   1.000
_cell.length_b   1.000
_cell.length_c   1.000
_cell.angle_alpha   90.00
_cell.angle_beta   90.00
_cell.angle_gamma   90.00
#
_symmetry.space_group_name_H-M   'P 1'
#
loop_
_entity.id
_entity.type
_entity.pdbx_description
1 polymer ?
#
loop_
_entity_poly.entity_id
_entity_poly.type
_entity_poly.pdbx_seq_one_letter_code
_entity_poly.pdbx_strand_id
1 'polypeptide(L)'
;MTDSTVLSVSKVTDWQKCCLCQTIKGEELKSPPSRYKVTEDRDGYAMIARNVPLFKEINKSPIILDPKRLDDGDGITETLRKNKAVYHQSCRLLFSNSKLERANKRSAGSSKNVEIPEKCRRSSLESEVCFLCEKKAPSHDLRHAMTLELDKRLNECARTLNDGRLLAILSVGDAVAQELQYHRACLTKLYNRERSMMRKENMESLPNKDKDKYLQVFSELLLYITETNSSTNDPVVFRLADLVSLYQQRLKQLGIHNPNVNSTRLKDQLLSEIPELEAHKKGRDVLLAYTEDVGSVLSTAVDYTEAIIITKAAKILRQRMIDHKSVFAGIFDDNCVEDSVPQVLLQFVSWLWLPCNIVFMLLYICVF
;
A
#
# COMPACT_ATOMS: atom_id res chain seq x y z
N MET A 1 -24.88 -25.63 20.37
CA MET A 1 -25.27 -26.03 21.73
C MET A 1 -24.16 -25.66 22.69
N THR A 2 -24.51 -24.76 23.62
CA THR A 2 -23.99 -24.62 25.01
C THR A 2 -22.51 -24.25 25.17
N ASP A 3 -22.17 -23.05 25.63
CA ASP A 3 -22.31 -22.73 27.06
C ASP A 3 -22.89 -21.35 27.35
N SER A 4 -24.04 -21.34 28.02
CA SER A 4 -24.58 -20.18 28.72
C SER A 4 -24.25 -20.36 30.19
N THR A 5 -23.22 -19.69 30.68
CA THR A 5 -22.90 -19.62 32.11
C THR A 5 -24.01 -18.86 32.84
N VAL A 6 -24.94 -19.64 33.41
CA VAL A 6 -25.88 -19.23 34.43
C VAL A 6 -25.09 -18.91 35.69
N LEU A 7 -24.88 -17.62 35.98
CA LEU A 7 -24.34 -17.18 37.26
C LEU A 7 -25.50 -16.94 38.23
N SER A 8 -25.53 -17.80 39.25
CA SER A 8 -26.42 -17.78 40.41
C SER A 8 -26.43 -16.41 41.09
N VAL A 9 -27.63 -15.84 41.28
CA VAL A 9 -27.86 -14.60 42.03
C VAL A 9 -27.71 -14.91 43.52
N SER A 10 -26.51 -14.75 44.07
CA SER A 10 -26.28 -14.73 45.51
C SER A 10 -26.93 -13.48 46.11
N LYS A 11 -27.87 -13.66 47.04
CA LYS A 11 -28.62 -12.58 47.70
C LYS A 11 -27.76 -11.71 48.65
N VAL A 12 -26.55 -12.15 48.97
CA VAL A 12 -25.65 -11.48 49.91
C VAL A 12 -24.63 -10.65 49.14
N THR A 13 -24.47 -9.38 49.52
CA THR A 13 -23.48 -8.46 48.93
C THR A 13 -22.13 -8.60 49.63
N ASP A 14 -21.10 -8.93 48.86
CA ASP A 14 -19.72 -8.79 49.29
C ASP A 14 -19.28 -7.33 49.07
N TRP A 15 -19.09 -6.62 50.18
CA TRP A 15 -18.71 -5.21 50.22
C TRP A 15 -17.21 -4.96 49.98
N GLN A 16 -16.38 -6.01 49.99
CA GLN A 16 -14.96 -5.91 49.59
C GLN A 16 -14.80 -5.92 48.06
N LYS A 17 -15.81 -6.39 47.34
CA LYS A 17 -15.88 -6.36 45.88
C LYS A 17 -16.70 -5.17 45.41
N CYS A 18 -16.70 -4.94 44.08
CA CYS A 18 -17.56 -3.93 43.49
C CYS A 18 -19.04 -4.18 43.86
N CYS A 19 -19.65 -3.24 44.58
CA CYS A 19 -21.03 -3.37 45.05
C CYS A 19 -22.05 -3.50 43.91
N LEU A 20 -21.72 -3.07 42.69
CA LEU A 20 -22.59 -3.14 41.52
C LEU A 20 -22.52 -4.48 40.76
N CYS A 21 -21.30 -4.99 40.50
CA CYS A 21 -21.10 -6.17 39.65
C CYS A 21 -20.61 -7.42 40.38
N GLN A 22 -20.15 -7.31 41.63
CA GLN A 22 -19.66 -8.41 42.47
C GLN A 22 -18.52 -9.26 41.85
N THR A 23 -17.88 -8.75 40.80
CA THR A 23 -16.73 -9.37 40.14
C THR A 23 -15.45 -8.62 40.47
N ILE A 24 -14.31 -9.31 40.37
CA ILE A 24 -12.98 -8.70 40.43
C ILE A 24 -12.60 -8.37 38.98
N LYS A 25 -12.29 -7.11 38.70
CA LYS A 25 -11.71 -6.67 37.42
C LYS A 25 -10.29 -6.17 37.67
N GLY A 26 -9.48 -6.05 36.61
CA GLY A 26 -8.18 -5.37 36.68
C GLY A 26 -8.27 -3.84 36.90
N GLU A 27 -9.47 -3.31 37.16
CA GLU A 27 -9.69 -1.91 37.49
C GLU A 27 -9.64 -1.70 39.00
N GLU A 28 -8.98 -0.63 39.45
CA GLU A 28 -8.97 -0.26 40.88
C GLU A 28 -10.38 0.04 41.39
N LEU A 29 -10.72 -0.53 42.54
CA LEU A 29 -11.95 -0.25 43.26
C LEU A 29 -11.86 1.12 43.94
N LYS A 30 -12.88 1.96 43.73
CA LYS A 30 -12.93 3.32 44.25
C LYS A 30 -14.19 3.53 45.09
N SER A 31 -14.06 4.29 46.16
CA SER A 31 -15.19 4.89 46.88
C SER A 31 -15.45 6.31 46.32
N PRO A 32 -16.63 6.91 46.55
CA PRO A 32 -16.88 8.30 46.19
C PRO A 32 -15.83 9.24 46.82
N PRO A 33 -15.40 10.30 46.11
CA PRO A 33 -14.40 11.23 46.64
C PRO A 33 -14.91 11.89 47.92
N SER A 34 -14.21 11.68 49.04
CA SER A 34 -14.49 12.28 50.37
C SER A 34 -14.30 13.81 50.42
N ARG A 35 -13.96 14.46 49.30
CA ARG A 35 -13.60 15.88 49.23
C ARG A 35 -14.80 16.83 49.16
N TYR A 36 -15.99 16.32 48.87
CA TYR A 36 -17.20 17.14 48.89
C TYR A 36 -17.89 16.95 50.23
N LYS A 37 -18.19 18.06 50.92
CA LYS A 37 -19.05 18.06 52.11
C LYS A 37 -20.27 17.20 51.82
N VAL A 38 -20.72 16.46 52.84
CA VAL A 38 -21.94 15.64 52.86
C VAL A 38 -23.15 16.54 52.63
N THR A 39 -23.31 17.02 51.41
CA THR A 39 -24.53 17.63 50.91
C THR A 39 -25.20 16.53 50.12
N GLU A 40 -26.37 16.14 50.60
CA GLU A 40 -27.04 14.85 50.38
C GLU A 40 -27.31 14.48 48.90
N ASP A 41 -27.11 15.41 47.97
CA ASP A 41 -27.57 15.30 46.58
C ASP A 41 -26.50 15.08 45.50
N ARG A 42 -25.20 15.08 45.85
CA ARG A 42 -24.12 15.05 44.81
C ARG A 42 -23.02 14.02 45.02
N ASP A 43 -23.15 13.10 45.96
CA ASP A 43 -22.18 12.03 46.12
C ASP A 43 -22.42 10.85 45.15
N GLY A 44 -21.42 9.96 45.03
CA GLY A 44 -21.51 8.80 44.15
C GLY A 44 -22.54 7.76 44.60
N TYR A 45 -22.89 7.73 45.89
CA TYR A 45 -23.84 6.77 46.45
C TYR A 45 -25.29 7.18 46.21
N ALA A 46 -25.64 8.45 46.41
CA ALA A 46 -26.96 9.00 46.12
C ALA A 46 -27.33 8.81 44.64
N MET A 47 -26.37 9.00 43.73
CA MET A 47 -26.58 8.75 42.30
C MET A 47 -26.89 7.27 42.01
N ILE A 48 -26.16 6.34 42.65
CA ILE A 48 -26.39 4.90 42.48
C ILE A 48 -27.77 4.53 43.04
N ALA A 49 -28.08 4.96 44.26
CA ALA A 49 -29.36 4.71 44.92
C ALA A 49 -30.55 5.20 44.12
N ARG A 50 -30.42 6.37 43.48
CA ARG A 50 -31.45 6.94 42.62
C ARG A 50 -31.59 6.20 41.29
N ASN A 51 -30.48 5.91 40.60
CA ASN A 51 -30.56 5.46 39.21
C ASN A 51 -30.74 3.95 39.08
N VAL A 52 -30.20 3.13 39.99
CA VAL A 52 -30.28 1.66 39.92
C VAL A 52 -31.74 1.16 39.89
N PRO A 53 -32.65 1.64 40.76
CA PRO A 53 -34.08 1.28 40.68
C PRO A 53 -34.72 1.69 39.36
N LEU A 54 -34.46 2.92 38.89
CA LEU A 54 -35.02 3.44 37.64
C LEU A 54 -34.58 2.63 36.42
N PHE A 55 -33.32 2.18 36.38
CA PHE A 55 -32.84 1.30 35.31
C PHE A 55 -33.52 -0.08 35.32
N LYS A 56 -33.89 -0.59 36.50
CA LYS A 56 -34.67 -1.84 36.62
C LYS A 56 -36.12 -1.64 36.15
N GLU A 57 -36.75 -0.53 36.50
CA GLU A 57 -38.11 -0.20 36.05
C GLU A 57 -38.23 -0.12 34.52
N ILE A 58 -37.19 0.38 33.84
CA ILE A 58 -37.16 0.48 32.37
C ILE A 58 -36.77 -0.87 31.71
N ASN A 59 -36.54 -1.94 32.49
CA ASN A 59 -36.01 -3.24 32.03
C ASN A 59 -34.74 -3.10 31.17
N LYS A 60 -33.91 -2.09 31.46
CA LYS A 60 -32.67 -1.78 30.73
C LYS A 60 -31.47 -1.66 31.66
N SER A 61 -31.44 -2.47 32.72
CA SER A 61 -30.33 -2.44 33.67
C SER A 61 -29.03 -2.87 32.97
N PRO A 62 -27.99 -2.01 32.92
CA PRO A 62 -26.71 -2.33 32.27
C PRO A 62 -25.96 -3.48 32.93
N ILE A 63 -26.24 -3.73 34.21
CA ILE A 63 -25.73 -4.85 35.00
C ILE A 63 -26.95 -5.55 35.60
N ILE A 64 -26.99 -6.88 35.52
CA ILE A 64 -28.04 -7.66 36.18
C ILE A 64 -27.85 -7.50 37.69
N LEU A 65 -28.69 -6.65 38.29
CA LEU A 65 -28.61 -6.23 39.68
C LEU A 65 -30.03 -6.10 40.20
N ASP A 66 -30.30 -6.70 41.36
CA ASP A 66 -31.52 -6.41 42.09
C ASP A 66 -31.26 -5.23 43.06
N PRO A 67 -31.96 -4.08 42.95
CA PRO A 67 -31.84 -2.96 43.87
C PRO A 67 -32.05 -3.38 45.33
N LYS A 68 -32.91 -4.39 45.59
CA LYS A 68 -33.16 -4.92 46.94
C LYS A 68 -31.91 -5.49 47.60
N ARG A 69 -30.90 -5.90 46.82
CA ARG A 69 -29.63 -6.41 47.35
C ARG A 69 -28.78 -5.31 48.00
N LEU A 70 -29.02 -4.05 47.64
CA LEU A 70 -28.27 -2.89 48.12
C LEU A 70 -29.00 -2.13 49.22
N ASP A 71 -30.12 -2.66 49.72
CA ASP A 71 -30.97 -2.02 50.72
C ASP A 71 -31.18 -2.95 51.91
N ASP A 72 -30.58 -2.61 53.06
CA ASP A 72 -30.73 -3.35 54.31
C ASP A 72 -31.97 -2.89 55.12
N GLY A 73 -32.80 -1.99 54.57
CA GLY A 73 -34.02 -1.46 55.18
C GLY A 73 -33.95 0.02 55.56
N ASP A 74 -32.76 0.60 55.58
CA ASP A 74 -32.51 2.03 55.84
C ASP A 74 -32.38 2.86 54.55
N GLY A 75 -32.59 2.22 53.38
CA GLY A 75 -32.41 2.80 52.05
C GLY A 75 -31.03 2.54 51.46
N ILE A 76 -30.97 2.51 50.12
CA ILE A 76 -29.75 2.14 49.38
C ILE A 76 -28.58 3.09 49.69
N THR A 77 -28.82 4.40 49.78
CA THR A 77 -27.76 5.38 50.05
C THR A 77 -27.09 5.14 51.41
N GLU A 78 -27.88 4.98 52.46
CA GLU A 78 -27.37 4.78 53.82
C GLU A 78 -26.71 3.40 53.96
N THR A 79 -27.26 2.37 53.33
CA THR A 79 -26.64 1.05 53.26
C THR A 79 -25.26 1.09 52.60
N LEU A 80 -25.11 1.82 51.50
CA LEU A 80 -23.81 2.00 50.81
C LEU A 80 -22.80 2.78 51.65
N ARG A 81 -23.26 3.80 52.40
CA ARG A 81 -22.42 4.60 53.30
C ARG A 81 -21.94 3.79 54.50
N LYS A 82 -22.85 3.10 55.18
CA LYS A 82 -22.58 2.26 56.35
C LYS A 82 -21.53 1.20 56.05
N ASN A 83 -21.64 0.56 54.88
CA ASN A 83 -20.74 -0.49 54.45
C ASN A 83 -19.50 0.01 53.68
N LYS A 84 -19.28 1.33 53.58
CA LYS A 84 -18.17 1.96 52.82
C LYS A 84 -18.00 1.35 51.42
N ALA A 85 -19.11 1.16 50.73
CA ALA A 85 -19.16 0.36 49.52
C ALA A 85 -18.18 0.87 48.44
N VAL A 86 -17.44 -0.05 47.83
CA VAL A 86 -16.51 0.26 46.73
C VAL A 86 -17.10 -0.18 45.40
N TYR A 87 -16.73 0.50 44.32
CA TYR A 87 -17.18 0.15 42.97
C TYR A 87 -16.06 0.39 41.94
N HIS A 88 -16.16 -0.29 40.80
CA HIS A 88 -15.37 0.09 39.63
C HIS A 88 -15.89 1.41 39.06
N GLN A 89 -15.00 2.28 38.61
CA GLN A 89 -15.39 3.53 37.96
C GLN A 89 -16.22 3.26 36.69
N SER A 90 -15.87 2.22 35.93
CA SER A 90 -16.65 1.77 34.76
C SER A 90 -18.08 1.37 35.13
N CYS A 91 -18.25 0.59 36.22
CA CYS A 91 -19.57 0.17 36.70
C CYS A 91 -20.42 1.35 37.16
N ARG A 92 -19.86 2.32 37.89
CA ARG A 92 -20.58 3.53 38.29
C ARG A 92 -21.06 4.34 37.09
N LEU A 93 -20.22 4.51 36.07
CA LEU A 93 -20.54 5.31 34.88
C LEU A 93 -21.71 4.74 34.08
N LEU A 94 -21.96 3.42 34.14
CA LEU A 94 -23.12 2.79 33.52
C LEU A 94 -24.45 3.28 34.13
N PHE A 95 -24.46 3.60 35.41
CA PHE A 95 -25.63 4.11 36.13
C PHE A 95 -25.63 5.65 36.23
N SER A 96 -24.96 6.36 35.32
CA SER A 96 -24.95 7.83 35.28
C SER A 96 -26.29 8.40 34.77
N ASN A 97 -26.60 9.64 35.17
CA ASN A 97 -27.82 10.35 34.76
C ASN A 97 -27.97 10.42 33.22
N SER A 98 -26.88 10.70 32.50
CA SER A 98 -26.89 10.76 31.03
C SER A 98 -27.19 9.39 30.38
N LYS A 99 -26.81 8.28 31.03
CA LYS A 99 -27.15 6.93 30.55
C LYS A 99 -28.61 6.60 30.84
N LEU A 100 -29.15 7.06 31.98
CA LEU A 100 -30.54 6.88 32.35
C LEU A 100 -31.47 7.65 31.39
N GLU A 101 -31.15 8.91 31.11
CA GLU A 101 -31.90 9.73 30.13
C GLU A 101 -31.91 9.10 28.73
N ARG A 102 -30.79 8.52 28.28
CA ARG A 102 -30.74 7.79 27.01
C ARG A 102 -31.58 6.51 27.06
N ALA A 103 -31.59 5.79 28.17
CA ALA A 103 -32.40 4.58 28.33
C ALA A 103 -33.90 4.93 28.27
N ASN A 104 -34.32 6.01 28.94
CA ASN A 104 -35.67 6.56 28.92
C ASN A 104 -36.10 7.02 27.52
N LYS A 105 -35.26 7.75 26.79
CA LYS A 105 -35.57 8.15 25.39
C LYS A 105 -35.78 6.95 24.48
N ARG A 106 -35.05 5.85 24.71
CA ARG A 106 -35.19 4.61 23.94
C ARG A 106 -36.40 3.75 24.34
N SER A 107 -36.96 3.91 25.54
CA SER A 107 -38.21 3.23 25.91
C SER A 107 -39.44 4.01 25.44
N ALA A 108 -39.37 5.35 25.42
CA ALA A 108 -40.46 6.22 24.96
C ALA A 108 -40.76 6.15 23.45
N GLY A 109 -39.82 5.69 22.62
CA GLY A 109 -39.98 5.60 21.16
C GLY A 109 -40.67 4.34 20.61
N SER A 110 -41.10 3.40 21.47
CA SER A 110 -41.55 2.07 21.05
C SER A 110 -43.08 1.91 20.93
N SER A 111 -43.76 2.87 20.31
CA SER A 111 -45.18 2.72 19.94
C SER A 111 -45.47 3.39 18.60
N LYS A 112 -45.28 2.62 17.52
CA LYS A 112 -46.07 2.58 16.28
C LYS A 112 -45.40 1.59 15.31
N ASN A 113 -46.00 0.41 15.16
CA ASN A 113 -45.71 -0.54 14.09
C ASN A 113 -46.30 0.00 12.78
N VAL A 114 -45.46 0.34 11.81
CA VAL A 114 -45.78 0.28 10.38
C VAL A 114 -44.50 -0.12 9.64
N GLU A 115 -44.50 -1.30 9.03
CA GLU A 115 -43.47 -1.76 8.09
C GLU A 115 -43.53 -0.93 6.81
N ILE A 116 -42.53 -0.07 6.60
CA ILE A 116 -42.19 0.58 5.33
C ILE A 116 -40.65 0.60 5.25
N PRO A 117 -40.01 0.39 4.08
CA PRO A 117 -38.57 0.15 3.97
C PRO A 117 -37.75 1.27 4.61
N GLU A 118 -36.75 0.87 5.42
CA GLU A 118 -35.95 1.73 6.29
C GLU A 118 -35.35 2.94 5.55
N LYS A 119 -35.99 4.10 5.71
CA LYS A 119 -35.29 5.39 5.60
C LYS A 119 -34.43 5.56 6.84
N CYS A 120 -33.15 5.22 6.70
CA CYS A 120 -32.12 5.41 7.71
C CYS A 120 -31.94 6.91 8.01
N ARG A 121 -32.59 7.42 9.07
CA ARG A 121 -32.20 8.69 9.70
C ARG A 121 -30.96 8.41 10.55
N ARG A 122 -29.76 8.72 10.03
CA ARG A 122 -28.54 8.57 10.84
C ARG A 122 -28.40 9.74 11.81
N SER A 123 -28.36 9.34 13.07
CA SER A 123 -27.70 10.05 14.15
C SER A 123 -26.21 10.19 13.82
N SER A 124 -25.65 11.36 14.16
CA SER A 124 -24.22 11.63 14.18
C SER A 124 -23.51 10.54 15.00
N LEU A 125 -22.87 9.62 14.29
CA LEU A 125 -21.96 8.59 14.76
C LEU A 125 -20.80 8.67 13.78
N GLU A 126 -19.61 8.96 14.29
CA GLU A 126 -18.33 8.84 13.58
C GLU A 126 -18.38 7.59 12.70
N SER A 127 -18.58 7.79 11.41
CA SER A 127 -18.81 6.68 10.51
C SER A 127 -17.44 6.09 10.19
N GLU A 128 -17.01 5.08 10.95
CA GLU A 128 -15.88 4.19 10.66
C GLU A 128 -16.15 3.35 9.39
N VAL A 129 -16.75 3.94 8.36
CA VAL A 129 -17.21 3.29 7.14
C VAL A 129 -16.67 4.08 5.97
N CYS A 130 -15.98 3.40 5.07
CA CYS A 130 -15.54 4.01 3.82
C CYS A 130 -16.75 4.25 2.90
N PHE A 131 -17.05 5.51 2.56
CA PHE A 131 -18.22 5.84 1.71
C PHE A 131 -18.14 5.23 0.29
N LEU A 132 -16.92 4.92 -0.19
CA LEU A 132 -16.69 4.30 -1.51
C LEU A 132 -16.94 2.79 -1.55
N CYS A 133 -16.84 2.07 -0.42
CA CYS A 133 -16.97 0.60 -0.42
C CYS A 133 -17.89 0.04 0.67
N GLU A 134 -18.44 0.90 1.54
CA GLU A 134 -19.34 0.59 2.67
C GLU A 134 -18.77 -0.37 3.71
N LYS A 135 -17.48 -0.71 3.60
CA LYS A 135 -16.81 -1.54 4.57
C LYS A 135 -16.42 -0.71 5.77
N LYS A 136 -16.73 -1.25 6.94
CA LYS A 136 -16.19 -0.74 8.20
C LYS A 136 -14.69 -0.95 8.23
N ALA A 137 -13.96 0.04 8.71
CA ALA A 137 -12.54 -0.06 8.94
C ALA A 137 -12.17 0.77 10.16
N PRO A 138 -11.17 0.35 10.94
CA PRO A 138 -10.72 1.13 12.08
C PRO A 138 -10.26 2.53 11.63
N SER A 139 -10.41 3.52 12.51
CA SER A 139 -10.18 4.94 12.21
C SER A 139 -8.81 5.27 11.59
N HIS A 140 -7.77 4.46 11.83
CA HIS A 140 -6.44 4.66 11.26
C HIS A 140 -6.34 4.31 9.76
N ASP A 141 -7.22 3.46 9.24
CA ASP A 141 -7.23 3.05 7.84
C ASP A 141 -8.10 3.96 6.95
N LEU A 142 -8.92 4.79 7.59
CA LEU A 142 -9.82 5.74 6.95
C LEU A 142 -9.22 7.15 6.96
N ARG A 143 -9.22 7.79 5.80
CA ARG A 143 -8.93 9.21 5.66
C ARG A 143 -10.22 10.01 5.62
N HIS A 144 -10.20 11.20 6.21
CA HIS A 144 -11.28 12.17 6.08
C HIS A 144 -11.14 12.95 4.78
N ALA A 145 -12.27 13.26 4.16
CA ALA A 145 -12.33 14.28 3.11
C ALA A 145 -12.19 15.65 3.76
N MET A 146 -11.04 16.31 3.55
CA MET A 146 -10.70 17.58 4.22
C MET A 146 -10.60 18.77 3.26
N THR A 147 -10.73 18.56 1.94
CA THR A 147 -10.52 19.62 0.95
C THR A 147 -11.67 19.70 -0.05
N LEU A 148 -12.02 20.93 -0.43
CA LEU A 148 -12.98 21.21 -1.51
C LEU A 148 -12.48 20.71 -2.86
N GLU A 149 -11.16 20.64 -3.05
CA GLU A 149 -10.56 20.10 -4.27
C GLU A 149 -10.82 18.59 -4.42
N LEU A 150 -10.77 17.84 -3.31
CA LEU A 150 -11.14 16.43 -3.31
C LEU A 150 -12.62 16.26 -3.65
N ASP A 151 -13.50 17.10 -3.10
CA ASP A 151 -14.93 17.07 -3.39
C ASP A 151 -15.22 17.33 -4.88
N LYS A 152 -14.60 18.36 -5.47
CA LYS A 152 -14.69 18.63 -6.90
C LYS A 152 -14.26 17.41 -7.72
N ARG A 153 -13.12 16.81 -7.36
CA ARG A 153 -12.61 15.64 -8.09
C ARG A 153 -13.52 14.42 -7.95
N LEU A 154 -14.11 14.20 -6.78
CA LEU A 154 -15.09 13.14 -6.57
C LEU A 154 -16.35 13.35 -7.41
N ASN A 155 -16.85 14.59 -7.49
CA ASN A 155 -17.98 14.96 -8.33
C ASN A 155 -17.69 14.76 -9.82
N GLU A 156 -16.51 15.14 -10.30
CA GLU A 156 -16.05 14.87 -11.68
C GLU A 156 -16.05 13.37 -11.96
N CYS A 157 -15.39 12.58 -11.11
CA CYS A 157 -15.35 11.12 -11.27
C CYS A 157 -16.75 10.49 -11.26
N ALA A 158 -17.65 10.97 -10.40
CA ALA A 158 -19.02 10.48 -10.28
C ALA A 158 -19.83 10.75 -11.56
N ARG A 159 -19.69 11.95 -12.14
CA ARG A 159 -20.33 12.33 -13.40
C ARG A 159 -19.77 11.57 -14.58
N THR A 160 -18.44 11.53 -14.71
CA THR A 160 -17.76 10.79 -15.76
C THR A 160 -18.16 9.32 -15.71
N LEU A 161 -18.06 8.66 -14.56
CA LEU A 161 -18.40 7.24 -14.45
C LEU A 161 -19.90 6.95 -14.44
N ASN A 162 -20.74 7.98 -14.44
CA ASN A 162 -22.18 7.90 -14.18
C ASN A 162 -22.50 7.00 -12.96
N ASP A 163 -21.72 7.16 -11.89
CA ASP A 163 -21.85 6.35 -10.68
C ASP A 163 -22.99 6.90 -9.83
N GLY A 164 -24.21 6.42 -10.10
CA GLY A 164 -25.44 6.93 -9.48
C GLY A 164 -25.43 6.91 -7.95
N ARG A 165 -24.72 5.96 -7.33
CA ARG A 165 -24.59 5.92 -5.88
C ARG A 165 -23.67 7.01 -5.37
N LEU A 166 -22.50 7.18 -5.99
CA LEU A 166 -21.57 8.25 -5.61
C LEU A 166 -22.21 9.63 -5.82
N LEU A 167 -22.95 9.81 -6.91
CA LEU A 167 -23.74 11.02 -7.17
C LEU A 167 -24.80 11.27 -6.09
N ALA A 168 -25.51 10.24 -5.64
CA ALA A 168 -26.51 10.37 -4.58
C ALA A 168 -25.89 10.72 -3.21
N ILE A 169 -24.68 10.26 -2.91
CA ILE A 169 -23.96 10.64 -1.69
C ILE A 169 -23.52 12.10 -1.77
N LEU A 170 -22.94 12.51 -2.89
CA LEU A 170 -22.42 13.88 -3.07
C LEU A 170 -23.52 14.93 -3.25
N SER A 171 -24.75 14.54 -3.63
CA SER A 171 -25.88 15.46 -3.75
C SER A 171 -26.45 15.92 -2.40
N VAL A 172 -26.18 15.18 -1.33
CA VAL A 172 -26.63 15.52 0.03
C VAL A 172 -25.87 16.73 0.60
N GLY A 173 -24.63 16.94 0.17
CA GLY A 173 -23.75 18.02 0.61
C GLY A 173 -22.32 17.78 0.16
N ASP A 174 -21.42 18.73 0.38
CA ASP A 174 -20.01 18.50 0.07
C ASP A 174 -19.39 17.43 1.00
N ALA A 175 -18.38 16.73 0.50
CA ALA A 175 -17.74 15.62 1.20
C ALA A 175 -17.10 16.03 2.54
N VAL A 176 -16.74 17.30 2.70
CA VAL A 176 -16.14 17.85 3.92
C VAL A 176 -17.21 18.07 4.98
N ALA A 177 -18.32 18.71 4.62
CA ALA A 177 -19.47 18.98 5.47
C ALA A 177 -20.18 17.70 5.90
N GLN A 178 -20.15 16.66 5.06
CA GLN A 178 -20.65 15.34 5.40
C GLN A 178 -19.65 14.48 6.20
N GLU A 179 -18.45 15.02 6.50
CA GLU A 179 -17.38 14.32 7.22
C GLU A 179 -17.05 12.95 6.62
N LEU A 180 -17.08 12.84 5.29
CA LEU A 180 -16.93 11.56 4.60
C LEU A 180 -15.55 10.94 4.84
N GLN A 181 -15.54 9.64 5.13
CA GLN A 181 -14.34 8.86 5.34
C GLN A 181 -14.10 7.84 4.21
N TYR A 182 -12.84 7.64 3.81
CA TYR A 182 -12.49 6.73 2.71
C TYR A 182 -11.16 6.00 2.90
N HIS A 183 -11.04 4.81 2.31
CA HIS A 183 -9.73 4.15 2.17
C HIS A 183 -8.92 4.80 1.05
N ARG A 184 -7.62 4.99 1.27
CA ARG A 184 -6.66 5.42 0.22
C ARG A 184 -6.79 4.57 -1.04
N ALA A 185 -6.83 3.25 -0.88
CA ALA A 185 -6.94 2.31 -1.98
C ALA A 185 -8.28 2.42 -2.74
N CYS A 186 -9.38 2.72 -2.04
CA CYS A 186 -10.68 2.90 -2.69
C CYS A 186 -10.70 4.16 -3.56
N LEU A 187 -10.10 5.26 -3.11
CA LEU A 187 -9.98 6.48 -3.91
C LEU A 187 -9.13 6.24 -5.17
N THR A 188 -7.98 5.56 -5.01
CA THR A 188 -7.13 5.19 -6.16
C THR A 188 -7.89 4.32 -7.16
N LYS A 189 -8.70 3.35 -6.68
CA LYS A 189 -9.54 2.51 -7.55
C LYS A 189 -10.57 3.33 -8.32
N LEU A 190 -11.21 4.31 -7.68
CA LEU A 190 -12.14 5.23 -8.35
C LEU A 190 -11.45 5.99 -9.50
N TYR A 191 -10.29 6.60 -9.23
CA TYR A 191 -9.53 7.32 -10.26
C TYR A 191 -9.01 6.40 -11.38
N ASN A 192 -8.65 5.16 -11.06
CA ASN A 192 -8.27 4.19 -12.08
C ASN A 192 -9.45 3.81 -12.98
N ARG A 193 -10.64 3.68 -12.41
CA ARG A 193 -11.88 3.39 -13.15
C ARG A 193 -12.21 4.52 -14.12
N GLU A 194 -12.19 5.76 -13.65
CA GLU A 194 -12.40 6.96 -14.49
C GLU A 194 -11.39 7.00 -15.65
N ARG A 195 -10.10 6.86 -15.35
CA ARG A 195 -9.03 6.81 -16.38
C ARG A 195 -9.20 5.65 -17.35
N SER A 196 -9.76 4.53 -16.93
CA SER A 196 -10.04 3.40 -17.82
C SER A 196 -11.20 3.70 -18.76
N MET A 197 -12.23 4.37 -18.28
CA MET A 197 -13.43 4.70 -19.05
C MET A 197 -13.15 5.80 -20.07
N MET A 198 -12.45 6.86 -19.68
CA MET A 198 -11.94 7.90 -20.59
C MET A 198 -11.06 7.33 -21.71
N ARG A 199 -10.24 6.31 -21.41
CA ARG A 199 -9.46 5.62 -22.44
C ARG A 199 -10.32 4.83 -23.42
N LYS A 200 -11.40 4.20 -22.94
CA LYS A 200 -12.35 3.49 -23.80
C LYS A 200 -13.14 4.45 -24.67
N GLU A 201 -13.68 5.53 -24.10
CA GLU A 201 -14.39 6.56 -24.86
C GLU A 201 -13.51 7.19 -25.95
N ASN A 202 -12.25 7.52 -25.61
CA ASN A 202 -11.30 8.00 -26.62
C ASN A 202 -11.08 6.95 -27.73
N MET A 203 -10.95 5.66 -27.39
CA MET A 203 -10.77 4.58 -28.37
C MET A 203 -12.04 4.25 -29.19
N GLU A 204 -13.23 4.49 -28.64
CA GLU A 204 -14.53 4.32 -29.30
C GLU A 204 -14.89 5.52 -30.18
N SER A 205 -14.46 6.72 -29.79
CA SER A 205 -14.59 7.96 -30.57
C SER A 205 -13.64 8.04 -31.78
N LEU A 206 -12.60 7.19 -31.80
CA LEU A 206 -11.68 7.08 -32.93
C LEU A 206 -12.45 6.56 -34.16
N PRO A 207 -12.46 7.29 -35.29
CA PRO A 207 -13.09 6.85 -36.52
C PRO A 207 -12.65 5.44 -36.89
N ASN A 208 -13.55 4.63 -37.46
CA ASN A 208 -13.21 3.26 -37.87
C ASN A 208 -11.96 3.23 -38.78
N LYS A 209 -11.81 4.27 -39.63
CA LYS A 209 -10.65 4.50 -40.49
C LYS A 209 -9.31 4.62 -39.74
N ASP A 210 -9.31 5.14 -38.51
CA ASP A 210 -8.07 5.25 -37.74
C ASP A 210 -7.69 3.91 -37.12
N LYS A 211 -8.66 3.08 -36.71
CA LYS A 211 -8.39 1.69 -36.28
C LYS A 211 -7.74 0.88 -37.40
N ASP A 212 -8.23 1.05 -38.63
CA ASP A 212 -7.66 0.40 -39.81
C ASP A 212 -6.20 0.83 -40.03
N LYS A 213 -5.87 2.11 -39.83
CA LYS A 213 -4.48 2.60 -39.89
C LYS A 213 -3.60 1.99 -38.80
N TYR A 214 -4.09 1.85 -37.57
CA TYR A 214 -3.32 1.20 -36.49
C TYR A 214 -2.99 -0.26 -36.83
N LEU A 215 -3.95 -0.98 -37.40
CA LEU A 215 -3.76 -2.36 -37.86
C LEU A 215 -2.77 -2.41 -39.02
N GLN A 216 -2.92 -1.54 -40.02
CA GLN A 216 -2.01 -1.45 -41.16
C GLN A 216 -0.56 -1.24 -40.72
N VAL A 217 -0.30 -0.25 -39.86
CA VAL A 217 1.06 0.04 -39.39
C VAL A 217 1.62 -1.11 -38.55
N PHE A 218 0.76 -1.83 -37.83
CA PHE A 218 1.18 -2.99 -37.06
C PHE A 218 1.61 -4.14 -37.97
N SER A 219 0.85 -4.41 -39.03
CA SER A 219 1.24 -5.39 -40.06
C SER A 219 2.54 -5.00 -40.77
N GLU A 220 2.74 -3.72 -41.09
CA GLU A 220 4.01 -3.22 -41.66
C GLU A 220 5.18 -3.45 -40.69
N LEU A 221 4.97 -3.25 -39.38
CA LEU A 221 5.99 -3.48 -38.37
C LEU A 221 6.34 -4.97 -38.22
N LEU A 222 5.33 -5.85 -38.28
CA LEU A 222 5.55 -7.31 -38.27
C LEU A 222 6.38 -7.73 -39.47
N LEU A 223 5.99 -7.29 -40.68
CA LEU A 223 6.71 -7.57 -41.91
C LEU A 223 8.17 -7.11 -41.81
N TYR A 224 8.41 -5.88 -41.35
CA TYR A 224 9.76 -5.36 -41.14
C TYR A 224 10.61 -6.26 -40.24
N ILE A 225 10.08 -6.72 -39.09
CA ILE A 225 10.81 -7.59 -38.16
C ILE A 225 11.14 -8.93 -38.84
N THR A 226 10.16 -9.56 -39.50
CA THR A 226 10.33 -10.87 -40.14
C THR A 226 11.26 -10.83 -41.35
N GLU A 227 11.16 -9.79 -42.17
CA GLU A 227 12.00 -9.61 -43.36
C GLU A 227 13.44 -9.27 -42.99
N THR A 228 13.63 -8.46 -41.95
CA THR A 228 14.99 -8.12 -41.49
C THR A 228 15.71 -9.37 -41.02
N ASN A 229 15.03 -10.28 -40.31
CA ASN A 229 15.64 -11.55 -39.89
C ASN A 229 15.94 -12.48 -41.07
N SER A 230 15.06 -12.53 -42.07
CA SER A 230 15.23 -13.41 -43.24
C SER A 230 16.31 -12.92 -44.21
N SER A 231 16.65 -11.63 -44.17
CA SER A 231 17.56 -11.00 -45.14
C SER A 231 19.03 -10.97 -44.69
N THR A 232 19.28 -11.15 -43.40
CA THR A 232 20.62 -11.09 -42.82
C THR A 232 21.06 -12.46 -42.34
N ASN A 233 22.27 -12.89 -42.71
CA ASN A 233 22.89 -14.11 -42.15
C ASN A 233 23.36 -13.93 -40.70
N ASP A 234 23.36 -12.69 -40.20
CA ASP A 234 23.78 -12.34 -38.84
C ASP A 234 22.57 -12.19 -37.92
N PRO A 235 22.70 -12.56 -36.63
CA PRO A 235 21.61 -12.48 -35.67
C PRO A 235 21.17 -11.03 -35.42
N VAL A 236 19.89 -10.74 -35.60
CA VAL A 236 19.33 -9.38 -35.48
C VAL A 236 18.68 -9.16 -34.13
N VAL A 237 19.04 -8.06 -33.47
CA VAL A 237 18.46 -7.64 -32.20
C VAL A 237 17.73 -6.31 -32.37
N PHE A 238 16.45 -6.29 -32.02
CA PHE A 238 15.61 -5.09 -32.08
C PHE A 238 15.47 -4.45 -30.70
N ARG A 239 15.67 -3.13 -30.59
CA ARG A 239 15.34 -2.40 -29.37
C ARG A 239 13.85 -2.06 -29.38
N LEU A 240 13.13 -2.36 -28.29
CA LEU A 240 11.71 -2.04 -28.18
C LEU A 240 11.45 -0.52 -28.34
N ALA A 241 12.35 0.32 -27.83
CA ALA A 241 12.23 1.77 -27.98
C ALA A 241 12.23 2.19 -29.45
N ASP A 242 13.08 1.59 -30.28
CA ASP A 242 13.17 1.90 -31.70
C ASP A 242 11.92 1.44 -32.45
N LEU A 243 11.43 0.21 -32.14
CA LEU A 243 10.19 -0.30 -32.72
C LEU A 243 8.98 0.60 -32.36
N VAL A 244 8.92 1.09 -31.12
CA VAL A 244 7.88 2.03 -30.68
C VAL A 244 8.00 3.35 -31.45
N SER A 245 9.21 3.88 -31.64
CA SER A 245 9.43 5.11 -32.42
C SER A 245 9.04 4.93 -33.89
N LEU A 246 9.41 3.81 -34.51
CA LEU A 246 9.02 3.47 -35.89
C LEU A 246 7.50 3.38 -36.02
N TYR A 247 6.84 2.67 -35.10
CA TYR A 247 5.39 2.54 -35.06
C TYR A 247 4.71 3.91 -34.93
N GLN A 248 5.15 4.73 -33.98
CA GLN A 248 4.63 6.10 -33.79
C GLN A 248 4.85 6.99 -35.02
N GLN A 249 6.01 6.88 -35.67
CA GLN A 249 6.33 7.66 -36.86
C GLN A 249 5.44 7.28 -38.04
N ARG A 250 5.21 5.99 -38.27
CA ARG A 250 4.30 5.55 -39.33
C ARG A 250 2.85 5.97 -39.08
N LEU A 251 2.36 5.87 -37.84
CA LEU A 251 1.01 6.35 -37.49
C LEU A 251 0.84 7.85 -37.81
N LYS A 252 1.85 8.67 -37.48
CA LYS A 252 1.84 10.10 -37.82
C LYS A 252 1.78 10.34 -39.33
N GLN A 253 2.51 9.54 -40.11
CA GLN A 253 2.50 9.65 -41.58
C GLN A 253 1.16 9.26 -42.21
N LEU A 254 0.40 8.36 -41.58
CA LEU A 254 -0.98 8.04 -41.98
C LEU A 254 -2.03 9.03 -41.43
N GLY A 255 -1.58 10.15 -40.86
CA GLY A 255 -2.44 11.25 -40.40
C GLY A 255 -3.01 11.07 -38.98
N ILE A 256 -2.46 10.17 -38.16
CA ILE A 256 -2.82 10.07 -36.74
C ILE A 256 -1.97 11.07 -35.94
N HIS A 257 -2.60 12.17 -35.53
CA HIS A 257 -1.95 13.17 -34.69
C HIS A 257 -1.86 12.69 -33.24
N ASN A 258 -0.66 12.76 -32.65
CA ASN A 258 -0.34 12.35 -31.27
C ASN A 258 -0.71 10.88 -30.92
N PRO A 259 -0.10 9.88 -31.57
CA PRO A 259 -0.37 8.47 -31.27
C PRO A 259 0.07 8.11 -29.85
N ASN A 260 -0.86 7.67 -29.01
CA ASN A 260 -0.60 7.22 -27.65
C ASN A 260 -0.27 5.72 -27.64
N VAL A 261 1.00 5.40 -27.94
CA VAL A 261 1.47 4.01 -28.04
C VAL A 261 2.02 3.54 -26.69
N ASN A 262 1.47 2.45 -26.17
CA ASN A 262 1.99 1.78 -24.98
C ASN A 262 3.03 0.72 -25.40
N SER A 263 4.28 0.92 -24.98
CA SER A 263 5.40 0.03 -25.35
C SER A 263 5.22 -1.41 -24.86
N THR A 264 4.70 -1.60 -23.64
CA THR A 264 4.43 -2.94 -23.08
C THR A 264 3.40 -3.67 -23.91
N ARG A 265 2.28 -3.01 -24.25
CA ARG A 265 1.23 -3.60 -25.06
C ARG A 265 1.70 -3.94 -26.48
N LEU A 266 2.47 -3.04 -27.10
CA LEU A 266 3.04 -3.29 -28.43
C LEU A 266 3.97 -4.52 -28.40
N LYS A 267 4.85 -4.59 -27.39
CA LYS A 267 5.72 -5.75 -27.17
C LYS A 267 4.93 -7.04 -27.00
N ASP A 268 3.92 -7.05 -26.13
CA ASP A 268 3.10 -8.25 -25.90
C ASP A 268 2.33 -8.68 -27.17
N GLN A 269 1.88 -7.74 -28.00
CA GLN A 269 1.28 -8.04 -29.30
C GLN A 269 2.30 -8.65 -30.28
N LEU A 270 3.51 -8.09 -30.37
CA LEU A 270 4.57 -8.61 -31.24
C LEU A 270 4.95 -10.04 -30.87
N LEU A 271 5.13 -10.33 -29.57
CA LEU A 271 5.47 -11.67 -29.07
C LEU A 271 4.32 -12.67 -29.28
N SER A 272 3.08 -12.21 -29.35
CA SER A 272 1.93 -13.08 -29.64
C SER A 272 1.83 -13.48 -31.11
N GLU A 273 2.23 -12.58 -32.02
CA GLU A 273 2.17 -12.82 -33.46
C GLU A 273 3.43 -13.49 -34.00
N ILE A 274 4.58 -13.32 -33.32
CA ILE A 274 5.86 -13.94 -33.67
C ILE A 274 6.31 -14.81 -32.49
N PRO A 275 5.93 -16.11 -32.46
CA PRO A 275 6.23 -17.00 -31.34
C PRO A 275 7.73 -17.26 -31.14
N GLU A 276 8.52 -17.13 -32.20
CA GLU A 276 9.97 -17.33 -32.22
C GLU A 276 10.74 -16.13 -31.65
N LEU A 277 10.05 -15.02 -31.36
CA LEU A 277 10.65 -13.80 -30.83
C LEU A 277 10.59 -13.80 -29.30
N GLU A 278 11.72 -13.52 -28.66
CA GLU A 278 11.84 -13.39 -27.21
C GLU A 278 12.24 -11.98 -26.78
N ALA A 279 11.79 -11.57 -25.59
CA ALA A 279 12.10 -10.26 -25.03
C ALA A 279 13.07 -10.38 -23.84
N HIS A 280 14.23 -9.73 -23.94
CA HIS A 280 15.27 -9.72 -22.92
C HIS A 280 15.48 -8.32 -22.36
N LYS A 281 15.56 -8.20 -21.03
CA LYS A 281 15.81 -6.93 -20.36
C LYS A 281 17.30 -6.70 -20.19
N LYS A 282 17.83 -5.60 -20.74
CA LYS A 282 19.22 -5.17 -20.58
C LYS A 282 19.26 -3.78 -19.97
N GLY A 283 19.37 -3.71 -18.64
CA GLY A 283 19.34 -2.45 -17.90
C GLY A 283 17.99 -1.74 -18.02
N ARG A 284 17.98 -0.56 -18.66
CA ARG A 284 16.75 0.23 -18.91
C ARG A 284 16.05 -0.16 -20.21
N ASP A 285 16.71 -0.91 -21.08
CA ASP A 285 16.21 -1.26 -22.40
C ASP A 285 15.60 -2.67 -22.41
N VAL A 286 14.64 -2.86 -23.32
CA VAL A 286 14.07 -4.16 -23.67
C VAL A 286 14.48 -4.46 -25.10
N LEU A 287 15.18 -5.58 -25.28
CA LEU A 287 15.65 -6.09 -26.55
C LEU A 287 14.76 -7.24 -26.99
N LEU A 288 14.47 -7.34 -28.28
CA LEU A 288 13.77 -8.46 -28.89
C LEU A 288 14.72 -9.16 -29.84
N ALA A 289 14.83 -10.49 -29.73
CA ALA A 289 15.68 -11.32 -30.56
C ALA A 289 14.99 -12.66 -30.82
N TYR A 290 15.31 -13.31 -31.93
CA TYR A 290 14.81 -14.65 -32.22
C TYR A 290 15.46 -15.67 -31.28
N THR A 291 14.68 -16.64 -30.82
CA THR A 291 15.13 -17.70 -29.88
C THR A 291 16.39 -18.41 -30.36
N GLU A 292 16.48 -18.69 -31.66
CA GLU A 292 17.61 -19.35 -32.31
C GLU A 292 18.90 -18.51 -32.25
N ASP A 293 18.75 -17.19 -32.22
CA ASP A 293 19.84 -16.21 -32.25
C ASP A 293 20.25 -15.71 -30.85
N VAL A 294 19.51 -16.05 -29.80
CA VAL A 294 19.85 -15.59 -28.43
C VAL A 294 21.25 -16.06 -28.03
N GLY A 295 21.63 -17.29 -28.40
CA GLY A 295 22.95 -17.85 -28.10
C GLY A 295 24.10 -17.12 -28.79
N SER A 296 23.96 -16.80 -30.08
CA SER A 296 24.97 -16.09 -30.87
C SER A 296 25.06 -14.61 -30.46
N VAL A 297 23.95 -13.98 -30.09
CA VAL A 297 23.93 -12.62 -29.54
C VAL A 297 24.60 -12.57 -28.16
N LEU A 298 24.38 -13.57 -27.31
CA LEU A 298 25.02 -13.66 -26.00
C LEU A 298 26.53 -13.92 -26.13
N SER A 299 26.98 -14.80 -27.02
CA SER A 299 28.41 -15.02 -27.25
C SER A 299 29.10 -13.75 -27.73
N THR A 300 28.49 -13.03 -28.68
CA THR A 300 29.02 -11.76 -29.19
C THR A 300 29.07 -10.67 -28.10
N ALA A 301 28.09 -10.65 -27.19
CA ALA A 301 28.07 -9.74 -26.05
C ALA A 301 29.15 -10.08 -25.00
N VAL A 302 29.45 -11.38 -24.80
CA VAL A 302 30.56 -11.84 -23.96
C VAL A 302 31.89 -11.35 -24.52
N ASP A 303 32.12 -11.52 -25.84
CA ASP A 303 33.33 -11.02 -26.50
C ASP A 303 33.50 -9.49 -26.35
N TYR A 304 32.41 -8.72 -26.45
CA TYR A 304 32.45 -7.28 -26.24
C TYR A 304 32.77 -6.91 -24.78
N THR A 305 32.25 -7.66 -23.81
CA THR A 305 32.59 -7.44 -22.40
C THR A 305 34.04 -7.76 -22.09
N GLU A 306 34.58 -8.84 -22.66
CA GLU A 306 35.99 -9.20 -22.55
C GLU A 306 36.89 -8.14 -23.20
N ALA A 307 36.52 -7.65 -24.39
CA ALA A 307 37.21 -6.55 -25.05
C ALA A 307 37.24 -5.26 -24.21
N ILE A 308 36.14 -4.92 -23.52
CA ILE A 308 36.11 -3.78 -22.58
C ILE A 308 37.05 -4.01 -21.39
N ILE A 309 37.05 -5.21 -20.81
CA ILE A 309 37.91 -5.55 -19.67
C ILE A 309 39.39 -5.44 -20.07
N ILE A 310 39.77 -6.00 -21.21
CA ILE A 310 41.12 -5.92 -21.76
C ILE A 310 41.51 -4.46 -22.04
N THR A 311 40.61 -3.67 -22.63
CA THR A 311 40.86 -2.25 -22.90
C THR A 311 41.07 -1.44 -21.62
N LYS A 312 40.27 -1.71 -20.57
CA LYS A 312 40.42 -1.07 -19.26
C LYS A 312 41.74 -1.48 -18.59
N ALA A 313 42.10 -2.75 -18.62
CA ALA A 313 43.38 -3.25 -18.09
C ALA A 313 44.56 -2.58 -18.81
N ALA A 314 44.55 -2.55 -20.15
CA ALA A 314 45.58 -1.90 -20.96
C ALA A 314 45.70 -0.39 -20.64
N LYS A 315 44.58 0.31 -20.45
CA LYS A 315 44.59 1.74 -20.07
C LYS A 315 45.25 1.97 -18.71
N ILE A 316 44.95 1.13 -17.72
CA ILE A 316 45.54 1.22 -16.38
C ILE A 316 47.06 0.98 -16.46
N LEU A 317 47.49 -0.05 -17.20
CA LEU A 317 48.91 -0.36 -17.37
C LEU A 317 49.66 0.78 -18.03
N ARG A 318 49.14 1.34 -19.14
CA ARG A 318 49.74 2.50 -19.82
C ARG A 318 49.90 3.69 -18.89
N GLN A 319 48.87 4.02 -18.11
CA GLN A 319 48.94 5.13 -17.17
C GLN A 319 50.05 4.91 -16.13
N ARG A 320 50.14 3.71 -15.55
CA ARG A 320 51.18 3.36 -14.58
C ARG A 320 52.58 3.36 -15.17
N MET A 321 52.73 2.97 -16.43
CA MET A 321 54.00 3.07 -17.16
C MET A 321 54.40 4.52 -17.41
N ILE A 322 53.46 5.39 -17.78
CA ILE A 322 53.72 6.82 -18.00
C ILE A 322 54.08 7.54 -16.70
N ASP A 323 53.41 7.19 -15.59
CA ASP A 323 53.66 7.79 -14.27
C ASP A 323 54.96 7.29 -13.63
N HIS A 324 55.51 6.18 -14.11
CA HIS A 324 56.74 5.59 -13.61
C HIS A 324 57.95 6.35 -14.15
N LYS A 325 58.62 7.10 -13.27
CA LYS A 325 59.81 7.88 -13.59
C LYS A 325 61.06 7.09 -13.23
N SER A 326 61.62 6.35 -14.18
CA SER A 326 62.99 5.84 -14.08
C SER A 326 63.96 6.96 -14.47
N VAL A 327 64.80 7.41 -13.53
CA VAL A 327 65.81 8.43 -13.81
C VAL A 327 67.08 7.73 -14.30
N PHE A 328 67.40 7.87 -15.59
CA PHE A 328 68.64 7.34 -16.13
C PHE A 328 69.81 8.26 -15.72
N ALA A 329 70.64 7.78 -14.79
CA ALA A 329 71.77 8.53 -14.25
C ALA A 329 73.05 8.46 -15.11
N GLY A 330 72.96 7.92 -16.34
CA GLY A 330 74.10 7.78 -17.26
C GLY A 330 75.04 6.61 -16.97
N ILE A 331 74.70 5.77 -15.98
CA ILE A 331 75.44 4.57 -15.60
C ILE A 331 74.40 3.44 -15.49
N PHE A 332 74.72 2.27 -16.02
CA PHE A 332 73.91 1.06 -15.84
C PHE A 332 74.37 0.37 -14.57
N ASP A 333 73.58 0.46 -13.50
CA ASP A 333 73.75 -0.38 -12.32
C ASP A 333 73.18 -1.79 -12.56
N ASP A 334 73.55 -2.76 -11.72
CA ASP A 334 73.13 -4.17 -11.88
C ASP A 334 71.61 -4.38 -11.79
N ASN A 335 70.87 -3.42 -11.22
CA ASN A 335 69.42 -3.48 -11.03
C ASN A 335 68.65 -2.53 -11.96
N CYS A 336 69.34 -1.83 -12.87
CA CYS A 336 68.77 -0.74 -13.65
C CYS A 336 67.61 -1.20 -14.54
N VAL A 337 67.61 -2.47 -14.96
CA VAL A 337 66.55 -3.09 -15.75
C VAL A 337 65.32 -3.39 -14.89
N GLU A 338 65.52 -3.90 -13.67
CA GLU A 338 64.44 -4.21 -12.72
C GLU A 338 63.76 -2.93 -12.25
N ASP A 339 64.54 -1.90 -11.93
CA ASP A 339 64.07 -0.59 -11.49
C ASP A 339 63.45 0.26 -12.62
N SER A 340 63.62 -0.14 -13.88
CA SER A 340 63.03 0.56 -15.04
C SER A 340 61.60 0.10 -15.37
N VAL A 341 61.18 -1.05 -14.85
CA VAL A 341 59.87 -1.65 -15.17
C VAL A 341 58.91 -1.48 -13.98
N PRO A 342 57.73 -0.86 -14.17
CA PRO A 342 56.78 -0.75 -13.07
C PRO A 342 56.34 -2.13 -12.56
N GLN A 343 56.36 -2.33 -11.23
CA GLN A 343 55.97 -3.60 -10.58
C GLN A 343 54.58 -4.10 -11.01
N VAL A 344 53.65 -3.18 -11.29
CA VAL A 344 52.28 -3.50 -11.74
C VAL A 344 52.29 -4.23 -13.09
N LEU A 345 53.22 -3.90 -13.99
CA LEU A 345 53.38 -4.56 -15.28
C LEU A 345 53.94 -5.98 -15.11
N LEU A 346 54.98 -6.13 -14.27
CA LEU A 346 55.56 -7.44 -13.95
C LEU A 346 54.52 -8.36 -13.31
N GLN A 347 53.73 -7.84 -12.37
CA GLN A 347 52.67 -8.60 -11.71
C GLN A 347 51.56 -9.00 -12.70
N PHE A 348 51.17 -8.11 -13.62
CA PHE A 348 50.17 -8.41 -14.63
C PHE A 348 50.65 -9.48 -15.62
N VAL A 349 51.90 -9.40 -16.09
CA VAL A 349 52.51 -10.41 -16.96
C VAL A 349 52.67 -11.74 -16.21
N SER A 350 53.08 -11.70 -14.94
CA SER A 350 53.13 -12.89 -14.10
C SER A 350 51.75 -13.56 -13.99
N TRP A 351 50.69 -12.80 -13.77
CA TRP A 351 49.32 -13.33 -13.72
C TRP A 351 48.85 -13.95 -15.04
N LEU A 352 49.25 -13.39 -16.18
CA LEU A 352 48.94 -13.95 -17.50
C LEU A 352 49.59 -15.32 -17.74
N TRP A 353 50.74 -15.58 -17.10
CA TRP A 353 51.57 -16.76 -17.35
C TRP A 353 51.47 -17.82 -16.23
N LEU A 354 50.89 -17.46 -15.07
CA LEU A 354 50.79 -18.33 -13.89
C LEU A 354 49.95 -19.62 -14.02
N PRO A 355 49.01 -19.82 -14.98
CA PRO A 355 48.41 -21.14 -15.15
C PRO A 355 49.30 -22.15 -15.89
N CYS A 356 50.36 -21.69 -16.57
CA CYS A 356 51.20 -22.53 -17.43
C CYS A 356 52.65 -22.57 -16.96
N ASN A 357 52.88 -23.35 -15.91
CA ASN A 357 54.13 -23.99 -15.52
C ASN A 357 55.36 -23.11 -15.22
N ILE A 358 55.77 -23.18 -13.94
CA ILE A 358 57.16 -23.43 -13.54
C ILE A 358 57.84 -24.25 -14.65
N VAL A 359 58.69 -23.62 -15.48
CA VAL A 359 59.83 -24.22 -16.24
C VAL A 359 60.37 -23.30 -17.36
N PHE A 360 59.66 -22.30 -17.91
CA PHE A 360 60.11 -21.66 -19.18
C PHE A 360 60.57 -20.19 -19.19
N MET A 361 60.63 -19.47 -18.07
CA MET A 361 60.94 -18.02 -18.07
C MET A 361 62.20 -17.66 -17.27
N LEU A 362 63.33 -18.31 -17.60
CA LEU A 362 64.68 -17.78 -17.31
C LEU A 362 65.60 -17.75 -18.54
N LEU A 363 65.09 -18.07 -19.74
CA LEU A 363 65.94 -18.20 -20.94
C LEU A 363 65.65 -17.23 -22.09
N TYR A 364 64.64 -16.35 -22.00
CA TYR A 364 64.26 -15.53 -23.17
C TYR A 364 64.19 -14.01 -22.97
N ILE A 365 64.60 -13.47 -21.82
CA ILE A 365 64.69 -12.02 -21.61
C ILE A 365 66.16 -11.51 -21.62
N CYS A 366 67.16 -12.37 -21.85
CA CYS A 366 68.57 -11.97 -22.01
C CYS A 366 69.14 -12.11 -23.44
N VAL A 367 68.29 -12.28 -24.45
CA VAL A 367 68.73 -12.20 -25.85
C VAL A 367 67.72 -11.36 -26.64
N PHE A 368 67.79 -10.04 -26.45
CA PHE A 368 67.83 -9.03 -27.51
C PHE A 368 68.15 -7.66 -26.91
#